data_AF-A0A8S4QWH5-F1
#
_entry.id   AF-A0A8S4QWH5-F1
#
_cell.length_a   1.000
_cell.length_b   1.000
_cell.length_c   1.000
_cell.angle_alpha   90.00
_cell.angle_beta   90.00
_cell.angle_gamma   90.00
#
_symmetry.space_group_name_H-M   'P 1'
#
loop_
_entity.id
_entity.type
_entity.pdbx_description
1 polymer ?
#
loop_
_entity_poly.entity_id
_entity_poly.type
_entity_poly.pdbx_seq_one_letter_code
_entity_poly.pdbx_strand_id
1 'polypeptide(L)' 'RSAEKIKIIEEYLRATKQFRDYSNQSQDPIFSEVVELDLSTVVTSVSGPKRPQDRVSVSVMKKDFSECLTNKVWTF' A
#
# COMPACT_ATOMS: atom_id res chain seq x y z
N ARG A 1 -3.51 -18.69 -16.38
CA ARG A 1 -4.72 -18.69 -17.26
C ARG A 1 -4.24 -19.03 -18.68
N SER A 2 -5.09 -19.59 -19.56
CA SER A 2 -4.69 -19.81 -20.97
C SER A 2 -4.56 -18.47 -21.71
N ALA A 3 -3.71 -18.41 -22.73
CA ALA A 3 -3.50 -17.21 -23.53
C ALA A 3 -4.80 -16.69 -24.17
N GLU A 4 -5.65 -17.62 -24.65
CA GLU A 4 -6.98 -17.31 -25.19
C GLU A 4 -7.87 -16.60 -24.17
N LYS A 5 -7.88 -17.05 -22.91
CA LYS A 5 -8.66 -16.41 -21.85
C LYS A 5 -8.13 -15.01 -21.52
N ILE A 6 -6.81 -14.81 -21.54
CA ILE A 6 -6.22 -13.49 -21.32
C ILE A 6 -6.69 -12.51 -22.40
N LYS A 7 -6.62 -12.94 -23.67
CA LYS A 7 -7.06 -12.12 -24.81
C LYS A 7 -8.52 -11.71 -24.71
N ILE A 8 -9.42 -12.66 -24.42
CA ILE A 8 -10.86 -12.37 -24.28
C ILE A 8 -11.13 -11.39 -23.12
N ILE A 9 -10.44 -11.56 -21.99
CA ILE A 9 -10.59 -10.66 -20.83
C ILE A 9 -10.14 -9.24 -21.18
N GLU A 10 -8.99 -9.11 -21.86
CA GLU A 10 -8.47 -7.80 -22.26
C GLU A 10 -9.41 -7.10 -23.25
N GLU A 11 -9.86 -7.80 -24.29
CA GLU A 11 -10.79 -7.27 -25.30
C GLU A 11 -12.09 -6.77 -24.64
N TYR A 12 -12.66 -7.57 -23.73
CA TYR A 12 -13.85 -7.20 -22.97
C TYR A 12 -13.64 -5.96 -22.11
N LEU A 13 -12.54 -5.88 -21.35
CA LEU A 13 -12.23 -4.74 -20.49
C LEU A 13 -11.97 -3.47 -21.30
N ARG A 14 -11.36 -3.57 -22.48
CA ARG A 14 -11.16 -2.43 -23.39
C ARG A 14 -12.49 -1.97 -23.98
N ALA A 15 -13.33 -2.88 -24.46
CA ALA A 15 -14.65 -2.58 -25.00
C ALA A 15 -15.57 -1.90 -23.98
N THR A 16 -15.48 -2.31 -22.71
CA THR A 16 -16.27 -1.75 -21.61
C THR A 16 -15.63 -0.56 -20.91
N LYS A 17 -14.46 -0.08 -21.38
CA LYS A 17 -13.69 1.02 -20.78
C LYS A 17 -13.29 0.80 -19.32
N GLN A 18 -13.11 -0.46 -18.93
CA GLN A 18 -12.64 -0.87 -17.60
C GLN A 18 -11.15 -1.26 -17.61
N PHE A 19 -10.53 -1.36 -18.79
CA PHE A 19 -9.10 -1.55 -18.91
C PHE A 19 -8.36 -0.24 -18.62
N ARG A 20 -7.43 -0.29 -17.66
CA ARG A 20 -6.77 0.90 -17.11
C ARG A 20 -5.35 1.05 -17.60
N ASP A 21 -4.99 2.26 -18.03
CA ASP A 21 -3.60 2.66 -18.26
C ASP A 21 -3.18 3.71 -17.22
N TYR A 22 -2.38 3.30 -16.23
CA TYR A 22 -1.90 4.18 -15.16
C TYR A 22 -0.80 5.17 -15.62
N SER A 23 -0.26 5.01 -16.84
CA SER A 23 0.67 5.98 -17.42
C SER A 23 -0.04 7.14 -18.13
N ASN A 24 -1.34 6.97 -18.43
CA ASN A 24 -2.15 7.97 -19.11
C ASN A 24 -3.03 8.74 -18.11
N GLN A 25 -2.54 9.90 -17.68
CA GLN A 25 -3.24 10.78 -16.76
C GLN A 25 -4.62 11.23 -17.27
N SER A 26 -4.86 11.26 -18.59
CA SER A 26 -6.18 11.63 -19.13
C SER A 26 -7.28 10.63 -18.78
N GLN A 27 -6.93 9.42 -18.33
CA GLN A 27 -7.91 8.46 -17.86
C GLN A 27 -8.28 8.69 -16.39
N ASP A 28 -7.51 9.44 -15.59
CA ASP A 28 -7.65 9.53 -14.12
C ASP A 28 -9.08 9.89 -13.68
N PRO A 29 -9.72 9.06 -12.83
CA PRO A 29 -11.03 9.38 -12.31
C PRO A 29 -10.97 10.64 -11.44
N ILE A 30 -12.09 11.36 -11.39
CA ILE A 30 -12.25 12.47 -10.46
C ILE A 30 -12.66 11.86 -9.11
N PHE A 31 -11.69 11.76 -8.19
CA PHE A 31 -11.93 11.33 -6.82
C PHE A 31 -12.35 12.51 -5.94
N SER A 32 -13.00 12.22 -4.81
CA SER A 32 -13.32 13.24 -3.80
C SER A 32 -12.07 13.80 -3.10
N GLU A 33 -11.04 12.96 -2.97
CA GLU A 33 -9.75 13.28 -2.36
C GLU A 33 -8.67 12.42 -3.02
N VAL A 34 -7.48 12.98 -3.18
CA VAL A 34 -6.29 12.28 -3.71
C VAL A 34 -5.20 12.32 -2.65
N VAL A 35 -4.71 11.14 -2.26
CA VAL A 35 -3.58 10.97 -1.35
C VAL A 35 -2.45 10.32 -2.12
N GLU A 36 -1.24 10.88 -2.02
CA GLU A 36 -0.07 10.44 -2.78
C GLU A 36 0.96 9.74 -1.89
N LEU A 37 1.71 8.81 -2.49
CA LEU A 37 2.85 8.13 -1.87
C LEU A 37 4.02 8.12 -2.84
N ASP A 38 5.07 8.88 -2.51
CA ASP A 38 6.34 8.78 -3.23
C ASP A 38 7.09 7.51 -2.82
N LEU A 39 7.22 6.58 -3.75
CA LEU A 39 7.91 5.30 -3.55
C LEU A 39 9.40 5.47 -3.21
N SER A 40 10.02 6.60 -3.55
CA SER A 40 11.42 6.87 -3.21
C SER A 40 11.63 7.05 -1.69
N THR A 41 10.59 7.46 -0.98
CA THR A 41 10.61 7.68 0.48
C THR A 41 10.42 6.39 1.29
N VAL A 42 10.05 5.29 0.62
CA VAL A 42 9.74 4.02 1.27
C VAL A 42 11.02 3.38 1.79
N VAL A 43 11.02 3.06 3.09
CA VAL A 43 12.12 2.34 3.76
C VAL A 43 11.63 1.02 4.31
N THR A 44 12.52 0.03 4.35
CA THR A 44 12.24 -1.27 4.97
C THR A 44 11.77 -1.08 6.42
N SER A 45 10.65 -1.69 6.74
CA SER A 45 10.00 -1.60 8.05
C SER A 45 9.37 -2.91 8.47
N VAL A 46 9.15 -3.04 9.77
CA VAL A 46 8.29 -4.04 10.40
C VAL A 46 7.07 -3.34 11.01
N SER A 47 6.03 -4.11 11.34
CA SER A 47 4.85 -3.60 12.03
C SER A 47 4.79 -4.12 13.46
N GLY A 48 4.43 -3.27 14.43
CA GLY A 48 4.21 -3.67 15.82
C GLY A 48 4.58 -2.62 16.87
N PRO A 49 4.63 -3.02 18.17
CA PRO A 49 4.52 -4.40 18.65
C PRO A 49 3.08 -4.90 18.82
N LYS A 50 2.05 -4.05 18.73
CA LYS A 50 0.65 -4.40 19.07
C LYS A 50 -0.33 -4.33 17.90
N ARG A 51 -0.16 -3.40 16.95
CA ARG A 51 -1.13 -3.21 15.85
C ARG A 51 -0.44 -3.23 14.48
N PRO A 52 -1.08 -3.76 13.42
CA PRO A 52 -0.49 -3.83 12.08
C PRO A 52 -0.13 -2.47 11.46
N GLN A 53 -0.85 -1.41 11.83
CA GLN A 53 -0.60 -0.04 11.36
C GLN A 53 0.58 0.65 12.06
N ASP A 54 1.13 0.07 13.13
CA ASP A 54 2.26 0.65 13.85
C ASP A 54 3.56 0.36 13.06
N ARG A 55 3.96 1.27 12.16
CA ARG A 55 5.13 1.09 11.29
C ARG A 55 6.44 1.49 11.99
N VAL A 56 7.40 0.57 12.05
CA VAL A 56 8.74 0.79 12.63
C VAL A 56 9.80 0.53 11.57
N SER A 57 10.65 1.52 11.25
CA SER A 57 11.76 1.28 10.32
C SER A 57 12.77 0.29 10.90
N VAL A 58 13.29 -0.61 10.06
CA VAL A 58 14.24 -1.64 10.50
C VAL A 58 15.49 -1.04 11.15
N SER A 59 15.93 0.13 10.68
CA SER A 59 17.10 0.84 11.22
C SER A 59 16.92 1.28 12.69
N VAL A 60 15.69 1.48 13.15
CA VAL A 60 15.37 1.94 14.52
C VAL A 60 14.68 0.87 15.38
N MET A 61 14.44 -0.32 14.83
CA MET A 61 13.66 -1.39 15.47
C MET A 61 14.14 -1.76 16.88
N LYS A 62 15.46 -1.86 17.09
CA LYS A 62 16.03 -2.18 18.42
C LYS A 62 15.68 -1.12 19.47
N LYS A 63 15.76 0.15 19.08
CA LYS A 63 15.46 1.28 19.95
C LYS A 63 13.97 1.30 20.28
N ASP A 64 13.14 1.21 19.26
CA ASP A 64 11.67 1.19 19.38
C ASP A 64 11.18 0.07 20.32
N PHE A 65 11.68 -1.16 20.15
CA PHE A 65 11.34 -2.27 21.02
C PHE A 65 11.78 -2.04 22.47
N SER A 66 12.98 -1.48 22.68
CA SER A 66 13.51 -1.21 24.03
C SER A 66 12.66 -0.17 24.76
N GLU A 67 12.20 0.87 24.05
CA GLU A 67 11.28 1.87 24.59
C GLU A 67 9.92 1.25 24.93
N CYS A 68 9.41 0.37 24.07
CA CYS A 68 8.16 -0.35 24.29
C CYS A 68 8.14 -1.20 25.58
N LEU A 69 9.29 -1.71 26.04
CA LEU A 69 9.38 -2.46 27.30
C LEU A 69 9.12 -1.61 28.54
N THR A 70 9.46 -0.32 28.48
CA THR A 70 9.32 0.62 29.61
C THR A 70 8.01 1.41 29.57
N ASN A 71 7.29 1.35 28.45
CA ASN A 71 6.05 2.09 28.29
C ASN A 71 4.99 1.62 29.27
N LYS A 72 4.39 2.58 29.97
CA LYS A 72 3.32 2.33 30.93
C LYS A 72 2.13 1.70 30.19
N VAL A 73 1.85 0.43 30.48
CA VAL A 73 0.63 -0.21 29.97
C VAL A 73 -0.52 0.40 30.75
N TRP A 74 -1.47 1.01 30.05
CA TRP A 74 -2.69 1.54 30.66
C TRP A 74 -3.52 0.34 31.15
N THR A 75 -3.34 -0.03 32.42
CA THR A 75 -4.23 -0.95 33.13
C THR A 75 -5.45 -0.15 33.54
N PHE A 76 -6.63 -0.61 33.10
CA PHE A 76 -7.93 -0.12 33.55
C PHE A 76 -8.11 -0.33 35.06
#